data_AF-A0A914LTZ8-F1
#
_entry.id   AF-A0A914LTZ8-F1
#
_cell.length_a   1.000
_cell.length_b   1.000
_cell.length_c   1.000
_cell.angle_alpha   90.00
_cell.angle_beta   90.00
_cell.angle_gamma   90.00
#
_symmetry.space_group_name_H-M   'P 1'
#
loop_
_entity.id
_entity.type
_entity.pdbx_description
1 polymer ?
#
loop_
_entity_poly.entity_id
_entity_poly.type
_entity_poly.pdbx_seq_one_letter_code
_entity_poly.pdbx_strand_id
1 'polypeptide(L)'
;MIIKFNFLINFFVLIFSFKISFFLQKGNFFTILRALRKQNKNAVATLIYSEIDVDASSNNSLICFRTCTKKLVNYNLIEGSKGRRYLQTKKDIFLIETTFRTDLFPLNIFICALDFIGHFAGNYDFNCVDNIILDILSNEEVIGQEIYLNILEKNKIENLEEFEKINKIKNSGKKKIKEFPGNCSDISDEEENEEGEEENIKSVGEGNNKQEFTQFILEVRESMQELFEKEKNTSKSLNESEFSNLKLEISSCKLAYNVPMDELPRLIFLSFIGIPGVTQQLALFKKTFDKWMIFWNFYFKKLTTRIGILHALEDFSTENENFCRILPNILHWLNQEKEFLEDEQIILWYSSLNEESPLLLLPKLGELVEWLKEEEEEGEEE
;
A
#
# COMPACT_ATOMS: atom_id res chain seq x y z
N MET A 1 -18.78 -18.91 -12.01
CA MET A 1 -18.96 -17.72 -12.86
C MET A 1 -19.15 -18.22 -14.30
N ILE A 2 -20.20 -17.81 -15.01
CA ILE A 2 -20.42 -18.23 -16.41
C ILE A 2 -20.47 -16.98 -17.27
N ILE A 3 -19.33 -16.60 -17.84
CA ILE A 3 -19.27 -15.51 -18.81
C ILE A 3 -19.73 -16.07 -20.16
N LYS A 4 -20.89 -15.61 -20.64
CA LYS A 4 -21.32 -15.87 -22.02
C LYS A 4 -20.83 -14.72 -22.91
N PHE A 5 -19.62 -14.86 -23.44
CA PHE A 5 -19.16 -13.98 -24.51
C PHE A 5 -19.98 -14.23 -25.78
N ASN A 6 -20.77 -13.25 -26.18
CA ASN A 6 -21.39 -13.23 -27.49
C ASN A 6 -20.66 -12.16 -28.32
N PHE A 7 -19.59 -12.58 -29.01
CA PHE A 7 -18.70 -11.68 -29.74
C PHE A 7 -19.39 -11.12 -30.98
N LEU A 8 -19.85 -9.87 -30.90
CA LEU A 8 -19.99 -9.01 -32.06
C LEU A 8 -18.64 -8.29 -32.25
N ILE A 9 -18.21 -8.11 -33.50
CA ILE A 9 -16.84 -7.72 -33.92
C ILE A 9 -16.21 -6.54 -33.15
N ASN A 10 -16.98 -5.66 -32.49
CA ASN A 10 -16.49 -4.54 -31.68
C ASN A 10 -17.15 -4.40 -30.28
N PHE A 11 -18.03 -5.32 -29.86
CA PHE A 11 -18.82 -5.18 -28.63
C PHE A 11 -19.14 -6.55 -28.02
N PHE A 12 -19.14 -6.63 -26.69
CA PHE A 12 -19.55 -7.82 -25.94
C PHE A 12 -20.54 -7.47 -24.83
N VAL A 13 -21.17 -8.50 -24.27
CA VAL A 13 -22.11 -8.37 -23.15
C VAL A 13 -21.62 -9.26 -22.02
N LEU A 14 -21.49 -8.69 -20.83
CA LEU A 14 -21.30 -9.44 -19.60
C LEU A 14 -22.67 -9.66 -18.96
N ILE A 15 -22.96 -10.93 -18.63
CA ILE A 15 -24.20 -11.34 -17.98
C ILE A 15 -23.83 -12.20 -16.78
N PHE A 16 -24.06 -11.72 -15.57
CA PHE A 16 -23.72 -12.47 -14.35
C PHE A 16 -24.87 -13.34 -13.80
N SER A 17 -25.96 -13.48 -14.55
CA SER A 17 -27.12 -14.31 -14.18
C SER A 17 -27.62 -15.19 -15.33
N PHE A 18 -27.82 -16.48 -15.04
CA PHE A 18 -28.08 -17.52 -16.05
C PHE A 18 -29.48 -17.46 -16.69
N LYS A 19 -30.40 -16.66 -16.15
CA LYS A 19 -31.83 -16.61 -16.55
C LYS A 19 -32.25 -15.40 -17.41
N ILE A 20 -31.33 -14.52 -17.84
CA ILE A 20 -31.69 -13.25 -18.55
C ILE A 20 -31.47 -13.30 -20.08
N SER A 21 -31.51 -14.49 -20.69
CA SER A 21 -31.36 -14.65 -22.15
C SER A 21 -32.47 -14.00 -22.98
N PHE A 22 -33.68 -13.89 -22.42
CA PHE A 22 -34.87 -13.43 -23.15
C PHE A 22 -34.90 -11.92 -23.42
N PHE A 23 -34.26 -11.11 -22.56
CA PHE A 23 -34.27 -9.64 -22.68
C PHE A 23 -33.45 -9.12 -23.86
N LEU A 24 -32.31 -9.76 -24.13
CA LEU A 24 -31.37 -9.31 -25.16
C LEU A 24 -31.93 -9.46 -26.58
N GLN A 25 -32.95 -10.28 -26.79
CA GLN A 25 -33.60 -10.46 -28.11
C GLN A 25 -34.55 -9.32 -28.52
N LYS A 26 -35.06 -8.50 -27.59
CA LYS A 26 -36.01 -7.40 -27.88
C LYS A 26 -35.41 -5.99 -27.72
N GLY A 27 -34.20 -5.87 -27.17
CA GLY A 27 -33.63 -4.58 -26.79
C GLY A 27 -32.67 -3.97 -27.81
N ASN A 28 -32.92 -2.72 -28.20
CA ASN A 28 -32.03 -1.88 -29.02
C ASN A 28 -30.75 -1.41 -28.27
N PHE A 29 -30.25 -2.20 -27.33
CA PHE A 29 -29.18 -1.77 -26.42
C PHE A 29 -27.82 -1.60 -27.14
N PHE A 30 -27.50 -2.50 -28.07
CA PHE A 30 -26.29 -2.36 -28.90
C PHE A 30 -26.33 -1.15 -29.84
N THR A 31 -27.50 -0.76 -30.33
CA THR A 31 -27.63 0.44 -31.18
C THR A 31 -27.54 1.72 -30.35
N ILE A 32 -28.01 1.72 -29.10
CA ILE A 32 -27.79 2.80 -28.13
C ILE A 32 -26.29 2.99 -27.85
N LEU A 33 -25.56 1.93 -27.43
CA LEU A 33 -24.12 2.06 -27.16
C LEU A 33 -23.31 2.45 -28.42
N ARG A 34 -23.69 1.94 -29.61
CA ARG A 34 -23.08 2.36 -30.88
C ARG A 34 -23.37 3.82 -31.22
N ALA A 35 -24.55 4.35 -30.90
CA ALA A 35 -24.88 5.76 -31.10
C ALA A 35 -24.08 6.64 -30.13
N LEU A 36 -23.99 6.25 -28.85
CA LEU A 36 -23.15 6.91 -27.85
C LEU A 36 -21.67 6.93 -28.30
N ARG A 37 -21.10 5.79 -28.70
CA ARG A 37 -19.69 5.73 -29.17
C ARG A 37 -19.39 6.47 -30.47
N LYS A 38 -20.41 6.77 -31.29
CA LYS A 38 -20.25 7.67 -32.44
C LYS A 38 -20.10 9.15 -32.03
N GLN A 39 -20.72 9.55 -30.93
CA GLN A 39 -20.63 10.90 -30.38
C GLN A 39 -19.42 11.04 -29.44
N ASN A 40 -19.13 9.99 -28.67
CA ASN A 40 -18.10 9.97 -27.64
C ASN A 40 -17.37 8.61 -27.63
N LYS A 41 -16.16 8.57 -28.18
CA LYS A 41 -15.34 7.34 -28.26
C LYS A 41 -14.99 6.75 -26.89
N ASN A 42 -15.04 7.55 -25.83
CA ASN A 42 -14.66 7.20 -24.47
C ASN A 42 -15.82 6.54 -23.69
N ALA A 43 -17.01 6.41 -24.28
CA ALA A 43 -18.10 5.63 -23.70
C ALA A 43 -17.77 4.13 -23.78
N VAL A 44 -17.35 3.54 -22.65
CA VAL A 44 -16.79 2.19 -22.61
C VAL A 44 -17.78 1.14 -22.10
N ALA A 45 -18.67 1.48 -21.16
CA ALA A 45 -19.70 0.57 -20.66
C ALA A 45 -21.08 1.22 -20.54
N THR A 46 -22.13 0.42 -20.71
CA THR A 46 -23.51 0.77 -20.34
C THR A 46 -24.05 -0.27 -19.38
N LEU A 47 -24.40 0.16 -18.17
CA LEU A 47 -25.00 -0.68 -17.12
C LEU A 47 -26.52 -0.64 -17.24
N ILE A 48 -27.20 -1.78 -17.11
CA ILE A 48 -28.66 -1.86 -17.22
C ILE A 48 -29.31 -2.03 -15.84
N TYR A 49 -30.22 -1.10 -15.53
CA TYR A 49 -31.00 -1.05 -14.30
C TYR A 49 -32.49 -1.14 -14.58
N SER A 50 -33.26 -1.62 -13.60
CA SER A 50 -34.72 -1.56 -13.59
C SER A 50 -35.23 -0.75 -12.41
N GLU A 51 -36.31 0.00 -12.61
CA GLU A 51 -37.03 0.65 -11.51
C GLU A 51 -37.80 -0.40 -10.69
N ILE A 52 -37.77 -0.32 -9.36
CA ILE A 52 -38.52 -1.19 -8.43
C ILE A 52 -39.38 -0.33 -7.50
N ASP A 53 -40.46 -0.90 -6.95
CA ASP A 53 -41.26 -0.25 -5.90
C ASP A 53 -40.56 -0.29 -4.54
N VAL A 54 -40.57 0.86 -3.85
CA VAL A 54 -39.71 1.16 -2.68
C VAL A 54 -39.85 0.17 -1.52
N ASP A 55 -40.99 -0.52 -1.44
CA ASP A 55 -41.31 -1.48 -0.37
C ASP A 55 -40.68 -2.87 -0.59
N ALA A 56 -40.13 -3.15 -1.78
CA ALA A 56 -39.59 -4.45 -2.15
C ALA A 56 -38.06 -4.54 -1.98
N SER A 57 -37.64 -5.03 -0.81
CA SER A 57 -36.38 -5.78 -0.59
C SER A 57 -35.03 -5.05 -0.78
N SER A 58 -34.47 -4.55 0.32
CA SER A 58 -33.02 -4.59 0.66
C SER A 58 -31.99 -4.21 -0.43
N ASN A 59 -32.33 -3.29 -1.34
CA ASN A 59 -31.38 -2.79 -2.33
C ASN A 59 -30.54 -1.68 -1.72
N ASN A 60 -29.28 -2.01 -1.47
CA ASN A 60 -28.32 -1.15 -0.82
C ASN A 60 -27.48 -0.33 -1.82
N SER A 61 -27.83 -0.27 -3.10
CA SER A 61 -27.11 0.55 -4.09
C SER A 61 -27.63 1.99 -4.11
N LEU A 62 -26.79 2.98 -3.79
CA LEU A 62 -27.05 4.38 -4.13
C LEU A 62 -26.31 4.72 -5.41
N ILE A 63 -27.06 5.18 -6.42
CA ILE A 63 -26.52 5.45 -7.74
C ILE A 63 -26.70 6.93 -8.05
N CYS A 64 -25.62 7.59 -8.46
CA CYS A 64 -25.63 8.98 -8.90
C CYS A 64 -25.23 9.06 -10.38
N PHE A 65 -26.06 9.72 -11.18
CA PHE A 65 -25.79 9.94 -12.61
C PHE A 65 -26.19 11.34 -13.05
N ARG A 66 -25.51 11.85 -14.07
CA ARG A 66 -25.78 13.17 -14.66
C ARG A 66 -27.12 13.16 -15.40
N THR A 67 -28.01 14.09 -15.06
CA THR A 67 -29.42 14.06 -15.51
C THR A 67 -29.57 14.16 -17.03
N CYS A 68 -28.74 14.98 -17.68
CA CYS A 68 -28.84 15.22 -19.13
C CYS A 68 -28.24 14.10 -20.00
N THR A 69 -27.22 13.36 -19.54
CA THR A 69 -26.51 12.33 -20.34
C THR A 69 -26.69 10.90 -19.85
N LYS A 70 -27.19 10.69 -18.62
CA LYS A 70 -27.15 9.41 -17.89
C LYS A 70 -25.73 8.83 -17.74
N LYS A 71 -24.68 9.65 -17.83
CA LYS A 71 -23.32 9.29 -17.40
C LYS A 71 -23.34 8.97 -15.90
N LEU A 72 -22.79 7.82 -15.53
CA LEU A 72 -22.59 7.42 -14.14
C LEU A 72 -21.52 8.32 -13.51
N VAL A 73 -21.78 8.81 -12.30
CA VAL A 73 -20.91 9.76 -11.58
C VAL A 73 -20.50 9.23 -10.22
N ASN A 74 -21.35 8.44 -9.57
CA ASN A 74 -20.98 7.71 -8.36
C ASN A 74 -21.70 6.37 -8.29
N TYR A 75 -20.96 5.34 -7.88
CA TYR A 75 -21.41 3.96 -7.74
C TYR A 75 -21.10 3.48 -6.31
N ASN A 76 -22.10 3.45 -5.44
CA ASN A 76 -21.91 3.08 -4.04
C ASN A 76 -22.78 1.89 -3.63
N LEU A 77 -22.13 0.79 -3.26
CA LEU A 77 -22.73 -0.35 -2.55
C LEU A 77 -22.71 -0.02 -1.05
N ILE A 78 -23.87 0.32 -0.49
CA ILE A 78 -24.03 0.60 0.94
C ILE A 78 -23.90 -0.71 1.72
N GLU A 79 -22.70 -1.09 2.15
CA GLU A 79 -22.54 -2.28 2.97
C GLU A 79 -23.29 -2.14 4.32
N GLY A 80 -23.90 -3.25 4.75
CA GLY A 80 -24.86 -3.31 5.85
C GLY A 80 -24.25 -3.19 7.26
N SER A 81 -23.48 -2.14 7.51
CA SER A 81 -23.01 -1.78 8.85
C SER A 81 -24.12 -1.13 9.68
N LYS A 82 -24.16 -1.41 10.99
CA LYS A 82 -25.24 -0.99 11.92
C LYS A 82 -25.20 0.49 12.32
N GLY A 83 -24.66 1.35 11.46
CA GLY A 83 -24.40 2.78 11.72
C GLY A 83 -25.22 3.72 10.84
N ARG A 84 -24.93 5.03 10.95
CA ARG A 84 -25.43 6.02 10.00
C ARG A 84 -24.77 5.80 8.65
N ARG A 85 -25.58 5.72 7.59
CA ARG A 85 -25.11 5.59 6.20
C ARG A 85 -24.64 6.96 5.71
N TYR A 86 -23.36 7.09 5.40
CA TYR A 86 -22.77 8.30 4.83
C TYR A 86 -22.41 8.06 3.36
N LEU A 87 -22.67 9.04 2.50
CA LEU A 87 -22.21 9.04 1.12
C LEU A 87 -20.84 9.72 1.06
N GLN A 88 -19.79 8.97 0.75
CA GLN A 88 -18.48 9.53 0.44
C GLN A 88 -18.44 9.84 -1.08
N THR A 89 -18.17 11.09 -1.43
CA THR A 89 -18.23 11.57 -2.82
C THR A 89 -17.44 12.88 -2.99
N LYS A 90 -16.84 13.11 -4.16
CA LYS A 90 -16.14 14.36 -4.48
C LYS A 90 -17.15 15.53 -4.49
N LYS A 91 -16.76 16.72 -4.01
CA LYS A 91 -17.67 17.88 -3.89
C LYS A 91 -18.20 18.35 -5.25
N ASP A 92 -17.41 18.14 -6.31
CA ASP A 92 -17.68 18.63 -7.67
C ASP A 92 -18.93 17.99 -8.29
N ILE A 93 -19.35 16.85 -7.77
CA ILE A 93 -20.55 16.11 -8.17
C ILE A 93 -21.83 16.92 -7.87
N PHE A 94 -21.78 17.83 -6.88
CA PHE A 94 -22.86 18.78 -6.58
C PHE A 94 -22.83 20.06 -7.43
N LEU A 95 -21.77 20.31 -8.20
CA LEU A 95 -21.67 21.45 -9.13
C LEU A 95 -22.31 21.18 -10.50
N ILE A 96 -22.74 19.94 -10.73
CA ILE A 96 -23.30 19.44 -11.99
C ILE A 96 -24.73 18.97 -11.72
N GLU A 97 -25.63 19.10 -12.70
CA GLU A 97 -26.98 18.51 -12.64
C GLU A 97 -26.91 16.99 -12.51
N THR A 98 -26.97 16.50 -11.27
CA THR A 98 -26.88 15.11 -10.89
C THR A 98 -28.14 14.63 -10.19
N THR A 99 -28.54 13.40 -10.54
CA THR A 99 -29.72 12.72 -10.03
C THR A 99 -29.29 11.51 -9.21
N PHE A 100 -29.71 11.49 -7.95
CA PHE A 100 -29.48 10.40 -7.00
C PHE A 100 -30.70 9.50 -6.97
N ARG A 101 -30.50 8.18 -7.12
CA ARG A 101 -31.58 7.18 -7.07
C ARG A 101 -31.20 5.98 -6.21
N THR A 102 -32.17 5.53 -5.42
CA THR A 102 -32.11 4.32 -4.55
C THR A 102 -33.13 3.25 -4.97
N ASP A 103 -34.02 3.58 -5.91
CA ASP A 103 -35.11 2.75 -6.42
C ASP A 103 -34.72 1.97 -7.70
N LEU A 104 -33.42 1.97 -8.02
CA LEU A 104 -32.84 1.25 -9.15
C LEU A 104 -32.24 -0.07 -8.70
N PHE A 105 -32.64 -1.15 -9.37
CA PHE A 105 -32.13 -2.50 -9.15
C PHE A 105 -31.16 -2.92 -10.26
N PRO A 106 -29.95 -3.43 -9.91
CA PRO A 106 -28.99 -3.90 -10.90
C PRO A 106 -29.46 -5.21 -11.52
N LEU A 107 -29.63 -5.24 -12.85
CA LEU A 107 -29.92 -6.48 -13.58
C LEU A 107 -28.67 -7.33 -13.82
N ASN A 108 -27.48 -6.82 -13.47
CA ASN A 108 -26.17 -7.43 -13.72
C ASN A 108 -25.94 -7.81 -15.19
N ILE A 109 -26.43 -6.93 -16.08
CA ILE A 109 -26.16 -6.93 -17.52
C ILE A 109 -25.34 -5.68 -17.81
N PHE A 110 -24.15 -5.88 -18.39
CA PHE A 110 -23.27 -4.81 -18.80
C PHE A 110 -22.97 -4.98 -20.29
N ILE A 111 -23.11 -3.90 -21.06
CA ILE A 111 -22.76 -3.89 -22.47
C ILE A 111 -21.52 -3.04 -22.62
N CYS A 112 -20.44 -3.67 -23.08
CA CYS A 112 -19.11 -3.10 -23.00
C CYS A 112 -18.44 -3.08 -24.38
N ALA A 113 -17.65 -2.03 -24.61
CA ALA A 113 -16.66 -1.97 -25.68
C ALA A 113 -15.40 -2.73 -25.24
N LEU A 114 -14.59 -3.16 -26.21
CA LEU A 114 -13.40 -4.00 -25.96
C LEU A 114 -12.41 -3.36 -24.96
N ASP A 115 -12.30 -2.03 -24.98
CA ASP A 115 -11.53 -1.21 -24.05
C ASP A 115 -11.79 -1.55 -22.56
N PHE A 116 -13.01 -1.99 -22.21
CA PHE A 116 -13.37 -2.39 -20.84
C PHE A 116 -12.66 -3.68 -20.37
N ILE A 117 -12.26 -4.55 -21.30
CA ILE A 117 -11.48 -5.77 -20.97
C ILE A 117 -10.01 -5.40 -20.71
N GLY A 118 -9.50 -4.31 -21.29
CA GLY A 118 -8.13 -3.83 -21.02
C GLY A 118 -7.87 -3.65 -19.53
N HIS A 119 -8.84 -3.10 -18.80
CA HIS A 119 -8.77 -2.95 -17.33
C HIS A 119 -8.72 -4.27 -16.56
N PHE A 120 -9.36 -5.33 -17.06
CA PHE A 120 -9.23 -6.67 -16.48
C PHE A 120 -7.86 -7.31 -16.76
N ALA A 121 -7.18 -6.92 -17.83
CA ALA A 121 -5.89 -7.48 -18.22
C ALA A 121 -4.70 -6.74 -17.59
N GLY A 122 -4.84 -5.43 -17.33
CA GLY A 122 -3.77 -4.62 -16.71
C GLY A 122 -3.72 -4.71 -15.18
N ASN A 123 -4.87 -4.90 -14.52
CA ASN A 123 -4.96 -4.77 -13.06
C ASN A 123 -5.38 -6.11 -12.41
N TYR A 124 -4.38 -6.87 -11.96
CA TYR A 124 -4.57 -8.23 -11.40
C TYR A 124 -5.40 -8.27 -10.09
N ASP A 125 -5.50 -7.17 -9.36
CA ASP A 125 -6.27 -7.06 -8.10
C ASP A 125 -7.81 -6.98 -8.31
N PHE A 126 -8.27 -6.89 -9.56
CA PHE A 126 -9.68 -6.71 -9.89
C PHE A 126 -10.50 -8.00 -9.82
N ASN A 127 -10.87 -8.35 -8.59
CA ASN A 127 -11.68 -9.51 -8.24
C ASN A 127 -13.15 -9.45 -8.72
N CYS A 128 -13.68 -8.29 -9.11
CA CYS A 128 -15.03 -8.15 -9.65
C CYS A 128 -15.18 -6.94 -10.60
N VAL A 129 -16.29 -6.91 -11.34
CA VAL A 129 -16.63 -5.79 -12.25
C VAL A 129 -16.87 -4.49 -11.49
N ASP A 130 -17.36 -4.55 -10.25
CA ASP A 130 -17.58 -3.39 -9.41
C ASP A 130 -16.27 -2.63 -9.14
N ASN A 131 -15.14 -3.33 -8.96
CA ASN A 131 -13.82 -2.71 -8.79
C ASN A 131 -13.42 -1.89 -10.03
N ILE A 132 -13.69 -2.38 -11.24
CA ILE A 132 -13.40 -1.65 -12.48
C ILE A 132 -14.31 -0.43 -12.64
N ILE A 133 -15.59 -0.55 -12.27
CA ILE A 133 -16.50 0.59 -12.27
C ILE A 133 -16.01 1.67 -11.30
N LEU A 134 -15.54 1.27 -10.11
CA LEU A 134 -14.99 2.17 -9.10
C LEU A 134 -13.67 2.82 -9.53
N ASP A 135 -12.76 2.07 -10.15
CA ASP A 135 -11.48 2.57 -10.67
C ASP A 135 -11.69 3.61 -11.78
N ILE A 136 -12.48 3.28 -12.81
CA ILE A 136 -12.81 4.20 -13.91
C ILE A 136 -13.46 5.50 -13.39
N LEU A 137 -14.31 5.43 -12.36
CA LEU A 137 -14.94 6.61 -11.76
C LEU A 137 -14.00 7.42 -10.84
N SER A 138 -13.07 6.75 -10.16
CA SER A 138 -12.13 7.41 -9.23
C SER A 138 -11.04 8.17 -10.01
N ASN A 139 -10.55 7.52 -11.07
CA ASN A 139 -9.42 7.93 -11.90
C ASN A 139 -9.87 8.49 -13.27
N GLU A 140 -11.06 9.09 -13.35
CA GLU A 140 -11.64 9.62 -14.59
C GLU A 140 -10.70 10.59 -15.33
N GLU A 141 -9.94 11.40 -14.60
CA GLU A 141 -8.98 12.37 -15.16
C GLU A 141 -7.80 11.73 -15.90
N VAL A 142 -7.38 10.53 -15.49
CA VAL A 142 -6.22 9.81 -16.05
C VAL A 142 -6.67 8.78 -17.08
N ILE A 143 -7.72 8.01 -16.76
CA ILE A 143 -8.24 6.95 -17.64
C ILE A 143 -9.06 7.55 -18.79
N GLY A 144 -9.74 8.68 -18.56
CA GLY A 144 -10.53 9.39 -19.56
C GLY A 144 -11.76 8.65 -20.09
N GLN A 145 -12.12 7.49 -19.51
CA GLN A 145 -13.23 6.64 -19.95
C GLN A 145 -14.50 6.90 -19.16
N GLU A 146 -15.64 6.62 -19.78
CA GLU A 146 -16.95 6.93 -19.22
C GLU A 146 -17.90 5.74 -19.23
N ILE A 147 -18.71 5.66 -18.17
CA ILE A 147 -19.73 4.63 -17.95
C ILE A 147 -21.11 5.31 -17.98
N TYR A 148 -22.09 4.65 -18.62
CA TYR A 148 -23.43 5.16 -18.82
C TYR A 148 -24.50 4.23 -18.21
N LEU A 149 -25.65 4.79 -17.84
CA LEU A 149 -26.79 4.04 -17.33
C LEU A 149 -27.93 3.96 -18.34
N ASN A 150 -28.52 2.77 -18.46
CA ASN A 150 -29.80 2.57 -19.12
C ASN A 150 -30.83 2.03 -18.12
N ILE A 151 -31.90 2.80 -17.89
CA ILE A 151 -32.94 2.51 -16.90
C ILE A 151 -34.17 2.00 -17.66
N LEU A 152 -34.66 0.83 -17.25
CA LEU A 152 -35.84 0.18 -17.80
C LEU A 152 -37.06 0.39 -16.89
N GLU A 153 -38.15 0.83 -17.52
CA GLU A 153 -39.48 0.97 -16.91
C GLU A 153 -40.04 -0.41 -16.47
N LYS A 154 -40.71 -0.42 -15.32
CA LYS A 154 -41.31 -1.60 -14.65
C LYS A 154 -42.07 -2.53 -15.61
N ASN A 155 -42.90 -1.96 -16.48
CA ASN A 155 -43.81 -2.68 -17.38
C ASN A 155 -43.11 -3.56 -18.44
N LYS A 156 -41.77 -3.48 -18.57
CA LYS A 156 -41.00 -4.31 -19.50
C LYS A 156 -40.48 -5.60 -18.86
N ILE A 157 -40.68 -5.83 -17.57
CA ILE A 157 -40.10 -6.93 -16.79
C ILE A 157 -41.16 -7.80 -16.10
N GLU A 158 -41.84 -8.61 -16.90
CA GLU A 158 -43.01 -9.43 -16.52
C GLU A 158 -42.75 -10.57 -15.49
N ASN A 159 -41.56 -10.67 -14.86
CA ASN A 159 -41.23 -11.75 -13.90
C ASN A 159 -40.21 -11.35 -12.81
N LEU A 160 -40.37 -10.18 -12.18
CA LEU A 160 -39.49 -9.74 -11.08
C LEU A 160 -39.62 -10.60 -9.80
N GLU A 161 -40.80 -11.15 -9.51
CA GLU A 161 -41.06 -11.89 -8.25
C GLU A 161 -40.24 -13.19 -8.07
N GLU A 162 -39.79 -13.83 -9.15
CA GLU A 162 -38.85 -14.96 -9.05
C GLU A 162 -37.43 -14.52 -8.66
N PHE A 163 -37.00 -13.32 -9.06
CA PHE A 163 -35.63 -12.85 -8.85
C PHE A 163 -35.35 -12.48 -7.39
N GLU A 164 -36.31 -11.86 -6.70
CA GLU A 164 -36.17 -11.47 -5.29
C GLU A 164 -35.92 -12.68 -4.35
N LYS A 165 -36.59 -13.80 -4.64
CA LYS A 165 -36.44 -15.04 -3.84
C LYS A 165 -35.03 -15.64 -3.96
N ILE A 166 -34.36 -15.45 -5.10
CA ILE A 166 -33.04 -16.05 -5.37
C ILE A 166 -31.91 -15.28 -4.69
N ASN A 167 -31.96 -13.94 -4.65
CA ASN A 167 -30.92 -13.15 -3.98
C ASN A 167 -30.97 -13.25 -2.45
N LYS A 168 -32.16 -13.44 -1.85
CA LYS A 168 -32.29 -13.71 -0.39
C LYS A 168 -31.54 -14.98 0.04
N ILE A 169 -31.42 -15.99 -0.83
CA ILE A 169 -30.72 -17.25 -0.53
C ILE A 169 -29.18 -17.07 -0.47
N LYS A 170 -28.61 -16.12 -1.23
CA LYS A 170 -27.16 -15.86 -1.20
C LYS A 170 -26.68 -15.23 0.11
N ASN A 171 -27.52 -14.45 0.78
CA ASN A 171 -27.16 -13.77 2.02
C ASN A 171 -27.30 -14.65 3.28
N SER A 172 -27.76 -15.90 3.13
CA SER A 172 -27.93 -16.86 4.24
C SER A 172 -27.12 -18.14 4.05
N GLY A 173 -25.78 -18.05 3.98
CA GLY A 173 -24.97 -19.27 3.87
C GLY A 173 -23.46 -19.14 3.67
N LYS A 174 -22.70 -18.56 4.62
CA LYS A 174 -21.26 -18.84 4.71
C LYS A 174 -21.02 -20.27 5.21
N LYS A 175 -20.99 -21.25 4.29
CA LYS A 175 -20.50 -22.61 4.56
C LYS A 175 -19.02 -22.69 4.15
N LYS A 176 -18.15 -23.06 5.10
CA LYS A 176 -16.71 -23.26 4.85
C LYS A 176 -16.49 -24.27 3.72
N ILE A 177 -15.77 -23.86 2.68
CA ILE A 177 -15.14 -24.77 1.72
C ILE A 177 -13.73 -25.04 2.25
N LYS A 178 -13.27 -26.30 2.16
CA LYS A 178 -11.93 -26.70 2.59
C LYS A 178 -10.94 -26.45 1.46
N GLU A 179 -9.80 -25.86 1.78
CA GLU A 179 -8.63 -25.80 0.91
C GLU A 179 -7.97 -27.18 0.79
N PHE A 180 -7.22 -27.39 -0.30
CA PHE A 180 -6.54 -28.64 -0.62
C PHE A 180 -5.03 -28.35 -0.75
N PRO A 181 -4.13 -29.17 -0.18
CA PRO A 181 -2.69 -28.86 -0.13
C PRO A 181 -1.93 -29.41 -1.35
N GLY A 182 -0.88 -28.70 -1.80
CA GLY A 182 0.13 -29.26 -2.72
C GLY A 182 0.99 -28.24 -3.49
N ASN A 183 2.29 -28.22 -3.19
CA ASN A 183 3.41 -27.82 -4.07
C ASN A 183 3.39 -28.62 -5.41
N CYS A 184 4.11 -28.34 -6.51
CA CYS A 184 5.18 -27.41 -6.93
C CYS A 184 5.19 -27.41 -8.50
N SER A 185 6.04 -26.72 -9.28
CA SER A 185 7.05 -25.65 -9.13
C SER A 185 7.35 -25.08 -10.53
N ASP A 186 8.07 -23.95 -10.63
CA ASP A 186 9.38 -23.83 -11.31
C ASP A 186 9.76 -22.37 -11.66
N ILE A 187 11.06 -22.17 -11.86
CA ILE A 187 11.77 -20.88 -11.91
C ILE A 187 11.94 -20.39 -13.36
N SER A 188 11.92 -19.07 -13.55
CA SER A 188 12.78 -18.43 -14.55
C SER A 188 13.11 -17.01 -14.11
N ASP A 189 14.40 -16.73 -13.96
CA ASP A 189 14.96 -15.46 -13.48
C ASP A 189 14.98 -14.41 -14.61
N GLU A 190 14.62 -13.17 -14.30
CA GLU A 190 15.14 -11.99 -15.01
C GLU A 190 15.54 -10.93 -13.97
N GLU A 191 16.83 -10.55 -13.98
CA GLU A 191 17.42 -9.54 -13.11
C GLU A 191 17.25 -8.15 -13.72
N GLU A 192 16.40 -7.29 -13.16
CA GLU A 192 16.36 -5.87 -13.53
C GLU A 192 17.21 -5.04 -12.56
N ASN A 193 18.35 -4.56 -13.07
CA ASN A 193 19.18 -3.55 -12.41
C ASN A 193 18.59 -2.17 -12.70
N GLU A 194 17.89 -1.57 -11.72
CA GLU A 194 17.55 -0.14 -11.79
C GLU A 194 18.65 0.70 -11.14
N GLU A 195 19.54 1.24 -11.98
CA GLU A 195 20.38 2.38 -11.62
C GLU A 195 19.47 3.61 -11.48
N GLY A 196 19.35 4.15 -10.26
CA GLY A 196 18.39 5.22 -9.96
C GLY A 196 18.74 6.57 -10.61
N GLU A 197 17.74 7.20 -11.24
CA GLU A 197 17.86 8.58 -11.73
C GLU A 197 17.79 9.59 -10.56
N GLU A 198 18.74 10.53 -10.53
CA GLU A 198 18.80 11.60 -9.52
C GLU A 198 17.87 12.78 -9.86
N GLU A 199 16.64 12.80 -9.33
CA GLU A 199 15.81 14.02 -9.34
C GLU A 199 16.12 14.94 -8.14
N ASN A 200 16.83 16.04 -8.42
CA ASN A 200 17.08 17.12 -7.47
C ASN A 200 15.78 17.90 -7.17
N ILE A 201 15.16 17.67 -6.01
CA ILE A 201 14.02 18.47 -5.52
C ILE A 201 14.47 19.36 -4.35
N LYS A 202 14.13 20.65 -4.44
CA LYS A 202 14.60 21.71 -3.53
C LYS A 202 13.84 21.72 -2.20
N SER A 203 14.55 22.15 -1.16
CA SER A 203 14.07 22.26 0.22
C SER A 203 12.84 23.17 0.39
N VAL A 204 11.82 22.65 1.08
CA VAL A 204 10.69 23.43 1.62
C VAL A 204 10.27 22.85 2.98
N GLY A 205 10.47 23.60 4.06
CA GLY A 205 9.72 23.45 5.31
C GLY A 205 10.20 22.39 6.32
N GLU A 206 11.19 22.76 7.14
CA GLU A 206 11.72 21.95 8.27
C GLU A 206 10.65 21.39 9.24
N GLY A 207 9.46 22.01 9.29
CA GLY A 207 8.34 21.56 10.12
C GLY A 207 7.56 20.35 9.59
N ASN A 208 7.55 20.10 8.27
CA ASN A 208 6.84 18.96 7.69
C ASN A 208 7.69 17.68 7.76
N ASN A 209 8.97 17.78 7.37
CA ASN A 209 9.91 16.65 7.32
C ASN A 209 9.96 15.87 8.65
N LYS A 210 9.85 16.56 9.80
CA LYS A 210 9.89 15.86 11.11
C LYS A 210 8.69 14.94 11.34
N GLN A 211 7.50 15.27 10.82
CA GLN A 211 6.33 14.38 10.89
C GLN A 211 6.47 13.20 9.92
N GLU A 212 6.93 13.47 8.70
CA GLU A 212 7.18 12.46 7.66
C GLU A 212 8.24 11.44 8.11
N PHE A 213 9.36 11.91 8.70
CA PHE A 213 10.38 11.04 9.28
C PHE A 213 9.85 10.24 10.48
N THR A 214 8.99 10.83 11.30
CA THR A 214 8.36 10.10 12.43
C THR A 214 7.49 8.96 11.90
N GLN A 215 6.69 9.18 10.86
CA GLN A 215 5.85 8.15 10.25
C GLN A 215 6.69 7.04 9.59
N PHE A 216 7.72 7.41 8.83
CA PHE A 216 8.70 6.47 8.28
C PHE A 216 9.32 5.58 9.38
N ILE A 217 9.80 6.20 10.47
CA ILE A 217 10.44 5.46 11.57
C ILE A 217 9.48 4.43 12.15
N LEU A 218 8.21 4.81 12.37
CA LEU A 218 7.20 3.95 12.97
C LEU A 218 6.86 2.73 12.08
N GLU A 219 6.61 2.95 10.79
CA GLU A 219 6.24 1.86 9.87
C GLU A 219 7.41 0.91 9.61
N VAL A 220 8.63 1.44 9.38
CA VAL A 220 9.83 0.60 9.25
C VAL A 220 10.14 -0.15 10.54
N ARG A 221 9.88 0.45 11.71
CA ARG A 221 10.02 -0.23 13.02
C ARG A 221 8.99 -1.35 13.18
N GLU A 222 7.76 -1.19 12.70
CA GLU A 222 6.73 -2.22 12.73
C GLU A 222 7.17 -3.45 11.91
N SER A 223 7.54 -3.26 10.64
CA SER A 223 8.12 -4.32 9.78
C SER A 223 9.33 -5.01 10.41
N MET A 224 10.26 -4.23 10.99
CA MET A 224 11.42 -4.78 11.68
C MET A 224 11.05 -5.55 12.96
N GLN A 225 10.06 -5.07 13.72
CA GLN A 225 9.58 -5.74 14.92
C GLN A 225 8.93 -7.08 14.59
N GLU A 226 8.16 -7.17 13.49
CA GLU A 226 7.59 -8.45 13.03
C GLU A 226 8.68 -9.50 12.79
N LEU A 227 9.78 -9.14 12.11
CA LEU A 227 10.91 -10.04 11.88
C LEU A 227 11.61 -10.43 13.19
N PHE A 228 11.82 -9.48 14.10
CA PHE A 228 12.41 -9.73 15.42
C PHE A 228 11.57 -10.70 16.27
N GLU A 229 10.25 -10.53 16.29
CA GLU A 229 9.33 -11.42 17.00
C GLU A 229 9.23 -12.80 16.33
N LYS A 230 9.14 -12.84 15.00
CA LYS A 230 9.10 -14.07 14.21
C LYS A 230 10.34 -14.93 14.48
N GLU A 231 11.51 -14.33 14.51
CA GLU A 231 12.77 -15.01 14.80
C GLU A 231 12.81 -15.55 16.24
N LYS A 232 12.42 -14.73 17.21
CA LYS A 232 12.31 -15.11 18.64
C LYS A 232 11.36 -16.29 18.86
N ASN A 233 10.24 -16.33 18.12
CA ASN A 233 9.22 -17.36 18.26
C ASN A 233 9.58 -18.65 17.51
N THR A 234 10.20 -18.56 16.33
CA THR A 234 10.45 -19.72 15.46
C THR A 234 11.77 -20.45 15.78
N SER A 235 12.70 -19.79 16.48
CA SER A 235 14.09 -20.28 16.72
C SER A 235 14.88 -20.64 15.44
N LYS A 236 14.36 -20.24 14.27
CA LYS A 236 14.99 -20.38 12.96
C LYS A 236 15.62 -19.04 12.60
N SER A 237 16.80 -19.06 11.98
CA SER A 237 17.39 -17.84 11.39
C SER A 237 16.44 -17.26 10.35
N LEU A 238 16.43 -15.92 10.25
CA LEU A 238 15.82 -15.25 9.12
C LEU A 238 16.50 -15.68 7.81
N ASN A 239 15.70 -15.82 6.76
CA ASN A 239 16.11 -16.14 5.40
C ASN A 239 16.37 -14.86 4.61
N GLU A 240 17.22 -14.92 3.58
CA GLU A 240 17.52 -13.78 2.70
C GLU A 240 16.28 -13.13 2.08
N SER A 241 15.28 -13.93 1.70
CA SER A 241 13.98 -13.45 1.18
C SER A 241 13.24 -12.52 2.15
N GLU A 242 13.39 -12.70 3.46
CA GLU A 242 12.73 -11.87 4.47
C GLU A 242 13.39 -10.49 4.56
N PHE A 243 14.71 -10.43 4.41
CA PHE A 243 15.43 -9.17 4.28
C PHE A 243 15.22 -8.50 2.91
N SER A 244 14.99 -9.26 1.83
CA SER A 244 14.58 -8.69 0.54
C SER A 244 13.21 -8.02 0.62
N ASN A 245 12.23 -8.65 1.28
CA ASN A 245 10.91 -8.04 1.52
C ASN A 245 11.04 -6.76 2.36
N LEU A 246 11.80 -6.80 3.47
CA LEU A 246 12.03 -5.60 4.30
C LEU A 246 12.70 -4.46 3.50
N LYS A 247 13.62 -4.76 2.57
CA LYS A 247 14.21 -3.74 1.68
C LYS A 247 13.18 -3.11 0.74
N LEU A 248 12.24 -3.89 0.20
CA LEU A 248 11.14 -3.37 -0.64
C LEU A 248 10.18 -2.51 0.19
N GLU A 249 9.82 -2.95 1.40
CA GLU A 249 8.96 -2.19 2.33
C GLU A 249 9.61 -0.86 2.71
N ILE A 250 10.91 -0.84 3.05
CA ILE A 250 11.67 0.39 3.32
C ILE A 250 11.75 1.29 2.08
N SER A 251 11.93 0.73 0.89
CA SER A 251 11.97 1.50 -0.36
C SER A 251 10.62 2.15 -0.66
N SER A 252 9.52 1.42 -0.42
CA SER A 252 8.15 1.93 -0.49
C SER A 252 7.91 3.06 0.54
N CYS A 253 8.29 2.86 1.80
CA CYS A 253 8.19 3.87 2.85
C CYS A 253 9.01 5.12 2.53
N LYS A 254 10.23 4.96 1.98
CA LYS A 254 11.10 6.06 1.58
C LYS A 254 10.43 6.92 0.51
N LEU A 255 9.75 6.32 -0.46
CA LEU A 255 8.97 7.03 -1.48
C LEU A 255 7.71 7.68 -0.89
N ALA A 256 6.97 6.97 -0.03
CA ALA A 256 5.74 7.46 0.60
C ALA A 256 5.97 8.70 1.49
N TYR A 257 7.10 8.75 2.21
CA TYR A 257 7.47 9.83 3.13
C TYR A 257 8.56 10.75 2.59
N ASN A 258 8.86 10.68 1.28
CA ASN A 258 9.84 11.52 0.60
C ASN A 258 11.20 11.62 1.34
N VAL A 259 11.67 10.49 1.90
CA VAL A 259 12.89 10.45 2.71
C VAL A 259 14.12 10.60 1.80
N PRO A 260 14.99 11.59 2.06
CA PRO A 260 16.18 11.78 1.23
C PRO A 260 17.25 10.72 1.57
N MET A 261 18.12 10.44 0.60
CA MET A 261 19.04 9.28 0.65
C MET A 261 20.16 9.40 1.69
N ASP A 262 20.48 10.61 2.12
CA ASP A 262 21.44 10.96 3.17
C ASP A 262 20.86 10.73 4.58
N GLU A 263 19.57 11.01 4.79
CA GLU A 263 18.86 10.72 6.05
C GLU A 263 18.51 9.24 6.23
N LEU A 264 18.29 8.52 5.12
CA LEU A 264 17.81 7.14 5.11
C LEU A 264 18.61 6.17 6.03
N PRO A 265 19.96 6.16 6.06
CA PRO A 265 20.72 5.26 6.95
C PRO A 265 20.47 5.55 8.44
N ARG A 266 20.33 6.82 8.82
CA ARG A 266 20.01 7.24 10.20
C ARG A 266 18.63 6.75 10.60
N LEU A 267 17.62 7.01 9.76
CA LEU A 267 16.24 6.62 10.06
C LEU A 267 16.07 5.09 10.15
N ILE A 268 16.71 4.32 9.26
CA ILE A 268 16.71 2.84 9.30
C ILE A 268 17.31 2.33 10.63
N PHE A 269 18.44 2.88 11.07
CA PHE A 269 19.06 2.43 12.32
C PHE A 269 18.25 2.86 13.55
N LEU A 270 17.63 4.04 13.51
CA LEU A 270 16.74 4.56 14.55
C LEU A 270 15.42 3.76 14.67
N SER A 271 14.90 3.22 13.57
CA SER A 271 13.83 2.21 13.60
C SER A 271 14.27 0.95 14.33
N PHE A 272 15.45 0.41 14.00
CA PHE A 272 16.00 -0.82 14.58
C PHE A 272 16.24 -0.74 16.11
N ILE A 273 16.97 0.29 16.58
CA ILE A 273 17.29 0.42 18.01
C ILE A 273 16.06 0.75 18.86
N GLY A 274 15.02 1.33 18.23
CA GLY A 274 13.72 1.57 18.85
C GLY A 274 12.78 0.35 18.91
N ILE A 275 13.16 -0.82 18.36
CA ILE A 275 12.35 -2.05 18.49
C ILE A 275 12.24 -2.44 19.97
N PRO A 276 11.01 -2.59 20.53
CA PRO A 276 10.82 -2.97 21.93
C PRO A 276 11.55 -4.27 22.31
N GLY A 277 12.58 -4.12 23.14
CA GLY A 277 13.37 -5.24 23.66
C GLY A 277 14.82 -5.29 23.17
N VAL A 278 15.11 -4.85 21.93
CA VAL A 278 16.45 -5.00 21.32
C VAL A 278 17.54 -4.36 22.17
N THR A 279 17.29 -3.16 22.67
CA THR A 279 18.23 -2.36 23.48
C THR A 279 18.15 -2.61 25.00
N GLN A 280 17.36 -3.58 25.46
CA GLN A 280 17.26 -3.90 26.91
C GLN A 280 18.54 -4.52 27.49
N GLN A 281 19.31 -5.24 26.67
CA GLN A 281 20.55 -5.90 27.08
C GLN A 281 21.55 -5.88 25.93
N LEU A 282 22.81 -5.54 26.23
CA LEU A 282 23.90 -5.55 25.24
C LEU A 282 24.01 -6.90 24.50
N ALA A 283 23.88 -8.02 25.21
CA ALA A 283 23.93 -9.35 24.61
C ALA A 283 22.78 -9.64 23.63
N LEU A 284 21.60 -9.04 23.84
CA LEU A 284 20.47 -9.15 22.92
C LEU A 284 20.68 -8.26 21.69
N PHE A 285 21.11 -7.01 21.89
CA PHE A 285 21.50 -6.10 20.80
C PHE A 285 22.54 -6.76 19.88
N LYS A 286 23.68 -7.21 20.43
CA LYS A 286 24.76 -7.87 19.68
C LYS A 286 24.22 -9.06 18.88
N LYS A 287 23.46 -9.94 19.54
CA LYS A 287 22.89 -11.15 18.92
C LYS A 287 21.89 -10.85 17.80
N THR A 288 21.06 -9.81 17.92
CA THR A 288 20.11 -9.45 16.87
C THR A 288 20.81 -8.78 15.70
N PHE A 289 21.75 -7.85 15.97
CA PHE A 289 22.56 -7.21 14.95
C PHE A 289 23.33 -8.24 14.12
N ASP A 290 23.98 -9.22 14.75
CA ASP A 290 24.77 -10.27 14.08
C ASP A 290 23.99 -11.10 13.07
N LYS A 291 22.72 -11.38 13.36
CA LYS A 291 21.87 -12.14 12.43
C LYS A 291 21.33 -11.29 11.27
N TRP A 292 21.35 -9.98 11.44
CA TRP A 292 20.87 -9.00 10.46
C TRP A 292 22.03 -8.46 9.59
N MET A 293 23.24 -9.02 9.69
CA MET A 293 24.42 -8.59 8.91
C MET A 293 24.20 -8.54 7.39
N ILE A 294 23.39 -9.45 6.81
CA ILE A 294 23.04 -9.42 5.37
C ILE A 294 22.25 -8.14 5.02
N PHE A 295 21.43 -7.67 5.95
CA PHE A 295 20.66 -6.43 5.82
C PHE A 295 21.54 -5.20 6.08
N TRP A 296 22.42 -5.23 7.10
CA TRP A 296 23.34 -4.13 7.37
C TRP A 296 24.34 -3.90 6.24
N ASN A 297 24.90 -4.95 5.65
CA ASN A 297 25.84 -4.86 4.53
C ASN A 297 25.23 -4.25 3.25
N PHE A 298 23.90 -4.14 3.17
CA PHE A 298 23.21 -3.45 2.08
C PHE A 298 23.16 -1.93 2.32
N TYR A 299 22.70 -1.48 3.50
CA TYR A 299 22.53 -0.05 3.80
C TYR A 299 23.81 0.65 4.27
N PHE A 300 24.73 -0.07 4.91
CA PHE A 300 25.90 0.49 5.60
C PHE A 300 27.23 0.08 4.94
N LYS A 301 27.21 -0.07 3.60
CA LYS A 301 28.37 -0.50 2.79
C LYS A 301 29.46 0.57 2.67
N LYS A 302 29.09 1.85 2.70
CA LYS A 302 30.02 3.00 2.55
C LYS A 302 30.19 3.71 3.89
N LEU A 303 31.39 4.17 4.21
CA LEU A 303 31.67 4.96 5.42
C LEU A 303 30.70 6.13 5.61
N THR A 304 30.37 6.84 4.52
CA THR A 304 29.38 7.93 4.51
C THR A 304 27.99 7.51 5.02
N THR A 305 27.56 6.27 4.75
CA THR A 305 26.28 5.73 5.27
C THR A 305 26.40 5.22 6.70
N ARG A 306 27.60 4.80 7.13
CA ARG A 306 27.84 4.32 8.50
C ARG A 306 27.77 5.43 9.54
N ILE A 307 28.10 6.68 9.19
CA ILE A 307 27.90 7.86 10.05
C ILE A 307 26.43 8.00 10.50
N GLY A 308 25.46 7.56 9.68
CA GLY A 308 24.04 7.52 10.08
C GLY A 308 23.76 6.66 11.32
N ILE A 309 24.59 5.66 11.61
CA ILE A 309 24.51 4.85 12.84
C ILE A 309 24.80 5.73 14.07
N LEU A 310 25.83 6.57 14.01
CA LEU A 310 26.23 7.47 15.11
C LEU A 310 25.14 8.48 15.43
N HIS A 311 24.58 9.15 14.41
CA HIS A 311 23.47 10.07 14.60
C HIS A 311 22.21 9.38 15.14
N ALA A 312 21.89 8.15 14.68
CA ALA A 312 20.76 7.40 15.21
C ALA A 312 20.95 7.00 16.69
N LEU A 313 22.18 6.62 17.07
CA LEU A 313 22.54 6.30 18.45
C LEU A 313 22.43 7.55 19.34
N GLU A 314 22.87 8.72 18.84
CA GLU A 314 22.75 10.02 19.50
C GLU A 314 21.28 10.40 19.74
N ASP A 315 20.47 10.44 18.67
CA ASP A 315 19.03 10.72 18.69
C ASP A 315 18.33 9.86 19.75
N PHE A 316 18.53 8.53 19.67
CA PHE A 316 17.88 7.57 20.57
C PHE A 316 18.33 7.74 22.03
N SER A 317 19.57 8.18 22.26
CA SER A 317 20.09 8.49 23.59
C SER A 317 19.44 9.73 24.21
N THR A 318 19.02 10.73 23.42
CA THR A 318 18.29 11.90 23.95
C THR A 318 16.92 11.52 24.52
N GLU A 319 16.27 10.50 23.97
CA GLU A 319 14.95 10.02 24.41
C GLU A 319 15.03 8.91 25.49
N ASN A 320 16.19 8.25 25.65
CA ASN A 320 16.30 7.03 26.47
C ASN A 320 17.52 7.04 27.42
N GLU A 321 17.40 7.67 28.59
CA GLU A 321 18.48 7.72 29.62
C GLU A 321 19.11 6.36 29.97
N ASN A 322 18.32 5.27 29.95
CA ASN A 322 18.83 3.93 30.24
C ASN A 322 19.73 3.39 29.13
N PHE A 323 19.52 3.82 27.88
CA PHE A 323 20.33 3.43 26.72
C PHE A 323 21.75 4.02 26.80
N CYS A 324 21.88 5.26 27.28
CA CYS A 324 23.16 5.93 27.50
C CYS A 324 24.16 5.09 28.32
N ARG A 325 23.67 4.23 29.24
CA ARG A 325 24.53 3.34 30.05
C ARG A 325 25.16 2.18 29.28
N ILE A 326 24.57 1.78 28.15
CA ILE A 326 25.09 0.70 27.31
C ILE A 326 25.75 1.21 26.03
N LEU A 327 25.48 2.46 25.62
CA LEU A 327 26.01 3.07 24.39
C LEU A 327 27.54 2.97 24.25
N PRO A 328 28.39 3.27 25.26
CA PRO A 328 29.84 3.12 25.09
C PRO A 328 30.27 1.69 24.74
N ASN A 329 29.60 0.69 25.33
CA ASN A 329 29.87 -0.72 25.01
C ASN A 329 29.32 -1.13 23.62
N ILE A 330 28.34 -0.39 23.08
CA ILE A 330 27.84 -0.59 21.71
C ILE A 330 28.81 0.04 20.71
N LEU A 331 29.33 1.24 20.97
CA LEU A 331 30.29 1.93 20.10
C LEU A 331 31.60 1.15 20.01
N HIS A 332 32.23 0.83 21.15
CA HIS A 332 33.39 -0.06 21.21
C HIS A 332 33.11 -1.38 20.47
N TRP A 333 31.91 -1.93 20.55
CA TRP A 333 31.57 -3.18 19.87
C TRP A 333 31.48 -3.05 18.35
N LEU A 334 30.79 -2.03 17.86
CA LEU A 334 30.61 -1.77 16.44
C LEU A 334 31.93 -1.43 15.74
N ASN A 335 32.84 -0.82 16.49
CA ASN A 335 34.21 -0.54 16.08
C ASN A 335 35.08 -1.82 16.16
N GLN A 336 35.45 -2.27 17.36
CA GLN A 336 36.46 -3.31 17.57
C GLN A 336 36.05 -4.75 17.22
N GLU A 337 34.77 -5.14 17.35
CA GLU A 337 34.32 -6.52 17.04
C GLU A 337 33.61 -6.63 15.68
N LYS A 338 33.31 -5.49 15.01
CA LYS A 338 32.51 -5.48 13.77
C LYS A 338 33.06 -4.65 12.62
N GLU A 339 34.05 -3.78 12.85
CA GLU A 339 34.64 -2.92 11.80
C GLU A 339 33.55 -2.12 11.04
N PHE A 340 32.48 -1.76 11.76
CA PHE A 340 31.31 -1.04 11.29
C PHE A 340 31.40 0.48 11.57
N LEU A 341 32.34 0.89 12.40
CA LEU A 341 32.68 2.29 12.67
C LEU A 341 34.20 2.36 12.79
N GLU A 342 34.82 3.31 12.11
CA GLU A 342 36.26 3.59 12.24
C GLU A 342 36.51 4.57 13.41
N ASP A 343 37.74 4.61 13.90
CA ASP A 343 38.12 5.38 15.08
C ASP A 343 37.91 6.88 14.84
N GLU A 344 38.40 7.40 13.71
CA GLU A 344 38.18 8.77 13.22
C GLU A 344 36.68 9.14 13.22
N GLN A 345 35.80 8.22 12.80
CA GLN A 345 34.35 8.48 12.75
C GLN A 345 33.75 8.71 14.15
N ILE A 346 34.17 7.91 15.14
CA ILE A 346 33.70 8.03 16.53
C ILE A 346 34.30 9.30 17.17
N ILE A 347 35.58 9.58 16.92
CA ILE A 347 36.30 10.75 17.44
C ILE A 347 35.70 12.06 16.90
N LEU A 348 35.46 12.15 15.59
CA LEU A 348 34.83 13.30 14.95
C LEU A 348 33.38 13.49 15.41
N TRP A 349 32.60 12.41 15.48
CA TRP A 349 31.22 12.47 15.99
C TRP A 349 31.17 12.98 17.44
N TYR A 350 31.97 12.40 18.35
CA TYR A 350 32.01 12.82 19.74
C TYR A 350 32.43 14.29 19.89
N SER A 351 33.38 14.74 19.06
CA SER A 351 33.83 16.13 19.01
C SER A 351 32.79 17.09 18.41
N SER A 352 31.80 16.58 17.68
CA SER A 352 30.70 17.35 17.08
C SER A 352 29.45 17.47 17.97
N LEU A 353 29.41 16.74 19.10
CA LEU A 353 28.31 16.79 20.04
C LEU A 353 28.10 18.20 20.63
N ASN A 354 26.85 18.59 20.83
CA ASN A 354 26.49 19.82 21.53
C ASN A 354 27.07 19.82 22.97
N GLU A 355 27.59 20.96 23.44
CA GLU A 355 28.12 21.16 24.80
C GLU A 355 27.12 20.75 25.91
N GLU A 356 25.81 20.87 25.65
CA GLU A 356 24.75 20.46 26.58
C GLU A 356 24.36 18.97 26.49
N SER A 357 25.03 18.18 25.63
CA SER A 357 24.68 16.78 25.38
C SER A 357 24.89 15.90 26.62
N PRO A 358 23.90 15.08 27.03
CA PRO A 358 24.06 14.15 28.16
C PRO A 358 25.11 13.08 27.90
N LEU A 359 25.54 12.89 26.65
CA LEU A 359 26.60 11.96 26.27
C LEU A 359 27.99 12.40 26.75
N LEU A 360 28.26 13.71 26.76
CA LEU A 360 29.51 14.28 27.29
C LEU A 360 29.67 14.05 28.81
N LEU A 361 28.57 13.77 29.51
CA LEU A 361 28.55 13.48 30.95
C LEU A 361 28.77 11.99 31.28
N LEU A 362 28.98 11.13 30.29
CA LEU A 362 29.23 9.69 30.47
C LEU A 362 30.75 9.43 30.56
N PRO A 363 31.31 9.11 31.74
CA PRO A 363 32.77 8.96 31.89
C PRO A 363 33.33 7.89 30.95
N LYS A 364 32.63 6.76 30.82
CA LYS A 364 32.98 5.65 29.92
C LYS A 364 32.98 6.00 28.43
N LEU A 365 32.27 7.06 28.02
CA LEU A 365 32.31 7.51 26.64
C LEU A 365 33.55 8.37 26.37
N GLY A 366 33.92 9.23 27.34
CA GLY A 366 35.19 9.94 27.34
C GLY A 366 36.39 8.97 27.35
N GLU A 367 36.41 8.02 28.29
CA GLU A 367 37.44 6.96 28.39
C GLU A 367 37.62 6.18 27.06
N LEU A 368 36.51 5.88 26.36
CA LEU A 368 36.57 5.22 25.05
C LEU A 368 37.19 6.12 23.98
N VAL A 369 36.79 7.40 23.91
CA VAL A 369 37.27 8.33 22.88
C VAL A 369 38.72 8.78 23.13
N GLU A 370 39.17 8.81 24.38
CA GLU A 370 40.59 9.01 24.71
C GLU A 370 41.41 7.79 24.25
N TRP A 371 40.98 6.57 24.56
CA TRP A 371 41.64 5.33 24.12
C TRP A 371 41.74 5.20 22.60
N LEU A 372 40.67 5.54 21.86
CA LEU A 372 40.69 5.50 20.39
C LEU A 372 41.71 6.48 19.76
N LYS A 373 41.97 7.62 20.41
CA LYS A 373 42.99 8.59 19.95
C LYS A 373 44.40 8.09 20.20
N GLU A 374 44.62 7.43 21.34
CA GLU A 374 45.93 6.85 21.66
C GLU A 374 46.31 5.76 20.64
N GLU A 375 45.37 4.89 20.22
CA GLU A 375 45.63 3.89 19.18
C GLU A 375 45.81 4.50 17.77
N GLU A 376 45.10 5.59 17.43
CA GLU A 376 45.26 6.32 16.17
C GLU A 376 46.64 7.00 16.07
N GLU A 377 47.08 7.67 17.14
CA GLU A 377 48.41 8.31 17.20
C GLU A 377 49.57 7.29 17.16
N GLU A 378 49.46 6.15 17.87
CA GLU A 378 50.48 5.07 17.78
C GLU A 378 50.53 4.43 16.38
N GLY A 379 49.40 4.36 15.66
CA GLY A 379 49.32 3.80 14.31
C GLY A 379 49.90 4.68 13.20
N GLU A 380 50.06 5.99 13.42
CA GLU A 380 50.72 6.91 12.47
C GLU A 380 52.25 7.00 12.67
N GLU A 381 52.79 6.53 13.80
CA GLU A 381 54.24 6.55 14.10
C GLU A 381 55.02 5.30 13.63
N GLU A 382 54.36 4.22 13.15
CA GLU A 382 54.96 2.99 12.57
C GLU A 382 55.06 2.97 11.03
#